data_AF-A0A7C4TLW9-F1
#
_entry.id   AF-A0A7C4TLW9-F1
#
_cell.length_a   1.000
_cell.length_b   1.000
_cell.length_c   1.000
_cell.angle_alpha   90.00
_cell.angle_beta   90.00
_cell.angle_gamma   90.00
#
_symmetry.space_group_name_H-M   'P 1'
#
loop_
_entity.id
_entity.type
_entity.pdbx_description
1 polymer ?
#
loop_
_entity_poly.entity_id
_entity_poly.type
_entity_poly.pdbx_seq_one_letter_code
_entity_poly.pdbx_strand_id
1 'polypeptide(L)'
;MNESGFDYYERRNIREIFLGEWLEEHWFIDFERKLIESYYFNRKLYFFFSDKSYYIESFEEFLKTFSEYLELLKDEIPEIKKSGEDYAFVSCEGEEYLLLYSDYDENMTREDKFSKERITNLLGNRKKPIKIVLEDYEVNDTLEKDAIDWLRERKFDLKTFDEFMVEYMLEDWDENDETASSDPEWVKEIIESIFY
;
A
#
# COMPACT_ATOMS: atom_id res chain seq x y z
N MET A 1 25.04 3.70 -33.02
CA MET A 1 24.99 2.60 -32.04
C MET A 1 23.60 2.64 -31.44
N ASN A 2 22.84 1.54 -31.53
CA ASN A 2 21.52 1.44 -30.91
C ASN A 2 21.76 1.22 -29.41
N GLU A 3 21.82 2.32 -28.65
CA GLU A 3 21.82 2.28 -27.20
C GLU A 3 20.36 2.40 -26.76
N SER A 4 19.63 1.27 -26.77
CA SER A 4 18.27 1.24 -26.26
C SER A 4 18.32 1.32 -24.74
N GLY A 5 17.74 2.37 -24.16
CA GLY A 5 17.34 2.35 -22.76
C GLY A 5 16.17 1.37 -22.57
N PHE A 6 15.75 1.20 -21.32
CA PHE A 6 14.59 0.37 -20.99
C PHE A 6 13.31 0.91 -21.62
N ASP A 7 12.51 0.02 -22.20
CA ASP A 7 11.14 0.35 -22.59
C ASP A 7 10.20 0.39 -21.37
N TYR A 8 8.92 0.70 -21.58
CA TYR A 8 7.95 0.74 -20.49
C TYR A 8 7.82 -0.58 -19.72
N TYR A 9 7.71 -1.70 -20.43
CA TYR A 9 7.50 -3.00 -19.80
C TYR A 9 8.75 -3.47 -19.06
N GLU A 10 9.93 -3.19 -19.60
CA GLU A 10 11.19 -3.47 -18.91
C GLU A 10 11.30 -2.66 -17.61
N ARG A 11 10.95 -1.37 -17.64
CA ARG A 11 10.97 -0.50 -16.45
C ARG A 11 10.01 -1.01 -15.38
N ARG A 12 8.76 -1.27 -15.76
CA ARG A 12 7.73 -1.73 -14.84
C ARG A 12 8.07 -3.09 -14.22
N ASN A 13 8.59 -4.03 -15.02
CA ASN A 13 9.04 -5.32 -14.50
C ASN A 13 10.20 -5.19 -13.49
N ILE A 14 11.16 -4.27 -13.71
CA ILE A 14 12.24 -4.03 -12.73
C ILE A 14 11.65 -3.47 -11.42
N ARG A 15 10.71 -2.54 -11.51
CA ARG A 15 10.03 -1.92 -10.37
C ARG A 15 9.21 -2.93 -9.57
N GLU A 16 8.47 -3.79 -10.25
CA GLU A 16 7.69 -4.87 -9.64
C GLU A 16 8.59 -5.88 -8.90
N ILE A 17 9.72 -6.29 -9.49
CA ILE A 17 10.70 -7.15 -8.82
C ILE A 17 11.27 -6.44 -7.59
N PHE A 18 11.68 -5.18 -7.73
CA PHE A 18 12.27 -4.42 -6.63
C PHE A 18 11.31 -4.28 -5.44
N LEU A 19 10.06 -3.85 -5.67
CA LEU A 19 9.07 -3.72 -4.59
C LEU A 19 8.61 -5.07 -4.05
N GLY A 20 8.57 -6.12 -4.89
CA GLY A 20 8.30 -7.48 -4.47
C GLY A 20 9.33 -8.00 -3.47
N GLU A 21 10.62 -7.85 -3.78
CA GLU A 21 11.71 -8.19 -2.85
C GLU A 21 11.63 -7.34 -1.58
N TRP A 22 11.33 -6.04 -1.71
CA TRP A 22 11.21 -5.14 -0.57
C TRP A 22 10.11 -5.54 0.42
N LEU A 23 8.98 -6.01 -0.12
CA LEU A 23 7.85 -6.52 0.64
C LEU A 23 8.18 -7.87 1.29
N GLU A 24 8.75 -8.82 0.51
CA GLU A 24 9.10 -10.17 0.98
C GLU A 24 10.14 -10.17 2.10
N GLU A 25 11.11 -9.26 2.05
CA GLU A 25 12.17 -9.11 3.05
C GLU A 25 11.78 -8.19 4.22
N HIS A 26 10.53 -7.70 4.25
CA HIS A 26 9.99 -6.80 5.28
C HIS A 26 10.76 -5.47 5.46
N TRP A 27 11.47 -5.02 4.42
CA TRP A 27 12.31 -3.82 4.51
C TRP A 27 11.51 -2.54 4.70
N PHE A 28 10.21 -2.50 4.36
CA PHE A 28 9.41 -1.32 4.68
C PHE A 28 9.47 -0.97 6.17
N ILE A 29 9.51 -1.95 7.07
CA ILE A 29 9.58 -1.70 8.51
C ILE A 29 10.98 -1.24 8.92
N ASP A 30 12.02 -1.93 8.43
CA ASP A 30 13.42 -1.60 8.71
C ASP A 30 13.77 -0.16 8.31
N PHE A 31 13.05 0.37 7.32
CA PHE A 31 13.18 1.74 6.83
C PHE A 31 11.99 2.64 7.22
N GLU A 32 11.35 2.39 8.37
CA GLU A 32 10.32 3.25 8.99
C GLU A 32 9.17 3.62 8.03
N ARG A 33 8.82 2.69 7.15
CA ARG A 33 7.82 2.84 6.08
C ARG A 33 8.02 4.13 5.27
N LYS A 34 9.28 4.45 4.97
CA LYS A 34 9.63 5.51 4.02
C LYS A 34 9.12 5.15 2.63
N LEU A 35 8.53 6.12 1.94
CA LEU A 35 8.20 5.92 0.53
C LEU A 35 9.48 5.78 -0.28
N ILE A 36 9.43 4.92 -1.29
CA ILE A 36 10.49 4.80 -2.27
C ILE A 36 10.00 5.49 -3.53
N GLU A 37 10.82 6.38 -4.07
CA GLU A 37 10.56 7.10 -5.31
C GLU A 37 11.30 6.43 -6.46
N SER A 38 10.70 6.40 -7.64
CA SER A 38 11.38 5.94 -8.86
C SER A 38 11.16 6.86 -10.03
N TYR A 39 12.26 7.22 -10.70
CA TYR A 39 12.25 8.04 -11.91
C TYR A 39 13.04 7.36 -13.02
N TYR A 40 12.48 7.28 -14.21
CA TYR A 40 13.22 6.96 -15.41
C TYR A 40 13.67 8.23 -16.13
N PHE A 41 14.95 8.55 -16.02
CA PHE A 41 15.53 9.75 -16.60
C PHE A 41 16.86 9.44 -17.28
N ASN A 42 17.11 10.04 -18.44
CA ASN A 42 18.35 9.83 -19.21
C ASN A 42 18.75 8.35 -19.37
N ARG A 43 17.75 7.49 -19.64
CA ARG A 43 17.89 6.03 -19.83
C ARG A 43 18.36 5.27 -18.59
N LYS A 44 18.16 5.83 -17.40
CA LYS A 44 18.47 5.20 -16.12
C LYS A 44 17.23 5.22 -15.24
N LEU A 45 17.03 4.13 -14.52
CA LEU A 45 16.09 4.08 -13.40
C LEU A 45 16.83 4.53 -12.14
N TYR A 46 16.28 5.53 -11.48
CA TYR A 46 16.72 6.02 -10.18
C TYR A 46 15.74 5.52 -9.12
N PHE A 47 16.27 5.12 -7.97
CA PHE A 47 15.49 4.76 -6.79
C PHE A 47 16.09 5.48 -5.60
N PHE A 48 15.26 6.09 -4.77
CA PHE A 48 15.69 6.77 -3.55
C PHE A 48 14.54 6.86 -2.54
N PHE A 49 14.87 7.05 -1.27
CA PHE A 49 13.86 7.29 -0.25
C PHE A 49 13.32 8.70 -0.34
N SER A 50 12.00 8.82 -0.29
CA SER A 50 11.31 10.08 -0.05
C SER A 50 11.52 10.53 1.39
N ASP A 51 11.38 11.84 1.63
CA ASP A 51 11.28 12.35 3.01
C ASP A 51 9.96 11.92 3.68
N LYS A 52 8.96 11.55 2.88
CA LYS A 52 7.66 11.07 3.35
C LYS A 52 7.73 9.62 3.85
N SER A 53 6.97 9.34 4.90
CA SER A 53 6.68 7.98 5.36
C SER A 53 5.17 7.79 5.49
N TYR A 54 4.75 6.54 5.45
CA TYR A 54 3.37 6.11 5.73
C TYR A 54 3.30 5.27 7.01
N TYR A 55 4.26 5.51 7.92
CA TYR A 55 4.24 4.89 9.24
C TYR A 55 2.96 5.30 9.99
N ILE A 56 2.37 4.34 10.70
CA ILE A 56 1.06 4.48 11.34
C ILE A 56 1.23 4.29 12.84
N GLU A 57 0.76 5.24 13.65
CA GLU A 57 0.78 5.13 15.12
C GLU A 57 -0.62 4.93 15.72
N SER A 58 -1.67 5.05 14.90
CA SER A 58 -3.04 4.91 15.38
C SER A 58 -4.00 4.56 14.25
N PHE A 59 -5.17 4.06 14.62
CA PHE A 59 -6.25 3.82 13.67
C PHE A 59 -6.71 5.09 12.93
N GLU A 60 -6.71 6.26 13.58
CA GLU A 60 -7.08 7.52 12.92
C GLU A 60 -6.07 7.88 11.82
N GLU A 61 -4.78 7.72 12.10
CA GLU A 61 -3.72 7.90 11.12
C GLU A 61 -3.80 6.87 10.00
N PHE A 62 -4.10 5.61 10.30
CA PHE A 62 -4.29 4.58 9.28
C PHE A 62 -5.40 4.96 8.32
N LEU A 63 -6.58 5.30 8.84
CA LEU A 63 -7.74 5.67 8.04
C LEU A 63 -7.46 6.90 7.18
N LYS A 64 -6.80 7.92 7.76
CA LYS A 64 -6.43 9.13 7.05
C LYS A 64 -5.45 8.82 5.91
N THR A 65 -4.34 8.16 6.23
CA THR A 65 -3.25 7.85 5.29
C THR A 65 -3.74 6.94 4.17
N PHE A 66 -4.50 5.90 4.48
CA PHE A 66 -5.13 5.04 3.48
C PHE A 66 -6.07 5.84 2.56
N SER A 67 -6.89 6.72 3.12
CA SER A 67 -7.82 7.53 2.31
C SER A 67 -7.08 8.50 1.39
N GLU A 68 -6.00 9.13 1.87
CA GLU A 68 -5.16 10.02 1.06
C GLU A 68 -4.53 9.28 -0.13
N TYR A 69 -3.91 8.12 0.09
CA TYR A 69 -3.31 7.36 -1.00
C TYR A 69 -4.36 6.70 -1.92
N LEU A 70 -5.52 6.31 -1.39
CA LEU A 70 -6.62 5.82 -2.22
C LEU A 70 -7.18 6.93 -3.10
N GLU A 71 -7.28 8.17 -2.61
CA GLU A 71 -7.67 9.33 -3.41
C GLU A 71 -6.70 9.54 -4.56
N LEU A 72 -5.39 9.52 -4.29
CA LEU A 72 -4.36 9.66 -5.32
C LEU A 72 -4.43 8.54 -6.35
N LEU A 73 -4.59 7.29 -5.91
CA LEU A 73 -4.66 6.13 -6.80
C LEU A 73 -5.93 6.10 -7.68
N LYS A 74 -7.01 6.74 -7.24
CA LYS A 74 -8.33 6.67 -7.90
C LYS A 74 -8.80 7.98 -8.51
N ASP A 75 -8.09 9.09 -8.26
CA ASP A 75 -8.53 10.44 -8.62
C ASP A 75 -9.96 10.76 -8.12
N GLU A 76 -10.36 10.18 -6.98
CA GLU A 76 -11.67 10.39 -6.35
C GLU A 76 -11.57 10.35 -4.82
N ILE A 77 -12.22 11.31 -4.16
CA ILE A 77 -12.27 11.41 -2.69
C ILE A 77 -13.01 10.20 -2.09
N PRO A 78 -12.35 9.36 -1.27
CA PRO A 78 -13.00 8.20 -0.67
C PRO A 78 -14.09 8.58 0.34
N GLU A 79 -15.18 7.82 0.35
CA GLU A 79 -16.28 7.99 1.30
C GLU A 79 -16.15 6.99 2.46
N ILE A 80 -16.02 7.50 3.69
CA ILE A 80 -16.04 6.70 4.92
C ILE A 80 -17.49 6.36 5.28
N LYS A 81 -17.91 5.11 5.00
CA LYS A 81 -19.29 4.63 5.22
C LYS A 81 -19.60 4.35 6.68
N LYS A 82 -18.62 3.84 7.42
CA LYS A 82 -18.74 3.45 8.82
C LYS A 82 -17.35 3.36 9.42
N SER A 83 -17.19 3.82 10.66
CA SER A 83 -15.95 3.68 11.42
C SER A 83 -16.26 3.17 12.83
N GLY A 84 -15.35 2.38 13.38
CA GLY A 84 -15.30 1.92 14.76
C GLY A 84 -13.99 2.34 15.43
N GLU A 85 -13.62 1.67 16.51
CA GLU A 85 -12.37 1.94 17.23
C GLU A 85 -11.14 1.44 16.45
N ASP A 86 -11.29 0.34 15.71
CA ASP A 86 -10.20 -0.38 15.06
C ASP A 86 -10.58 -0.91 13.66
N TYR A 87 -11.68 -0.40 13.09
CA TYR A 87 -12.11 -0.77 11.75
C TYR A 87 -12.82 0.38 11.04
N ALA A 88 -12.72 0.42 9.71
CA ALA A 88 -13.51 1.33 8.88
C ALA A 88 -13.96 0.67 7.57
N PHE A 89 -15.13 1.07 7.09
CA PHE A 89 -15.58 0.81 5.73
C PHE A 89 -15.36 2.07 4.89
N VAL A 90 -14.54 1.96 3.86
CA VAL A 90 -14.24 3.04 2.92
C VAL A 90 -14.72 2.63 1.53
N SER A 91 -15.26 3.57 0.76
CA SER A 91 -15.76 3.33 -0.60
C SER A 91 -15.13 4.34 -1.55
N CYS A 92 -14.63 3.90 -2.70
CA CYS A 92 -14.09 4.78 -3.74
C CYS A 92 -14.28 4.11 -5.11
N GLU A 93 -14.76 4.85 -6.12
CA GLU A 93 -15.02 4.35 -7.48
C GLU A 93 -15.83 3.04 -7.56
N GLY A 94 -16.77 2.85 -6.64
CA GLY A 94 -17.60 1.64 -6.57
C GLY A 94 -16.91 0.40 -5.99
N GLU A 95 -15.65 0.52 -5.58
CA GLU A 95 -14.95 -0.45 -4.74
C GLU A 95 -15.26 -0.19 -3.25
N GLU A 96 -15.33 -1.25 -2.45
CA GLU A 96 -15.49 -1.17 -1.00
C GLU A 96 -14.31 -1.82 -0.31
N TYR A 97 -13.77 -1.11 0.68
CA TYR A 97 -12.65 -1.50 1.51
C TYR A 97 -13.11 -1.68 2.96
N LEU A 98 -12.61 -2.72 3.62
CA LEU A 98 -12.65 -2.88 5.06
C LEU A 98 -11.23 -2.75 5.59
N LEU A 99 -10.98 -1.67 6.32
CA LEU A 99 -9.73 -1.43 7.03
C LEU A 99 -9.82 -2.08 8.40
N LEU A 100 -8.78 -2.81 8.79
CA LEU A 100 -8.64 -3.41 10.12
C LEU A 100 -7.30 -2.97 10.72
N TYR A 101 -7.36 -2.44 11.93
CA TYR A 101 -6.20 -1.98 12.69
C TYR A 101 -6.07 -2.82 13.95
N SER A 102 -4.84 -3.21 14.29
CA SER A 102 -4.54 -3.87 15.55
C SER A 102 -3.34 -3.16 16.14
N ASP A 103 -3.46 -2.69 17.38
CA ASP A 103 -2.33 -2.12 18.07
C ASP A 103 -1.37 -3.26 18.43
N TYR A 104 -0.21 -3.32 17.76
CA TYR A 104 0.75 -4.38 17.97
C TYR A 104 1.38 -4.25 19.38
N ASP A 105 1.16 -5.26 20.22
CA ASP A 105 1.83 -5.43 21.51
C ASP A 105 2.59 -6.77 21.48
N GLU A 106 3.85 -6.78 21.90
CA GLU A 106 4.66 -8.01 22.03
C GLU A 106 4.02 -9.07 22.95
N ASN A 107 3.06 -8.66 23.78
CA ASN A 107 2.26 -9.52 24.66
C ASN A 107 0.86 -9.84 24.10
N MET A 108 0.58 -9.50 22.83
CA MET A 108 -0.70 -9.77 22.20
C MET A 108 -1.10 -11.23 22.36
N THR A 109 -2.30 -11.42 22.87
CA THR A 109 -2.94 -12.71 22.98
C THR A 109 -3.84 -12.94 21.76
N ARG A 110 -4.40 -14.14 21.67
CA ARG A 110 -5.40 -14.45 20.63
C ARG A 110 -6.63 -13.52 20.71
N GLU A 111 -6.99 -13.04 21.90
CA GLU A 111 -8.18 -12.21 22.12
C GLU A 111 -8.03 -10.80 21.51
N ASP A 112 -6.79 -10.38 21.25
CA ASP A 112 -6.48 -9.07 20.67
C ASP A 112 -6.59 -9.09 19.12
N LYS A 113 -6.68 -10.29 18.51
CA LYS A 113 -6.78 -10.49 17.05
C LYS A 113 -8.23 -10.51 16.57
N PHE A 114 -8.47 -10.17 15.31
CA PHE A 114 -9.80 -10.29 14.71
C PHE A 114 -10.17 -11.75 14.48
N SER A 115 -11.13 -12.23 15.28
CA SER A 115 -11.72 -13.55 15.10
C SER A 115 -12.62 -13.63 13.88
N LYS A 116 -12.85 -14.85 13.38
CA LYS A 116 -13.81 -15.12 12.31
C LYS A 116 -15.21 -14.58 12.63
N GLU A 117 -15.66 -14.73 13.87
CA GLU A 117 -16.97 -14.24 14.32
C GLU A 117 -17.06 -12.72 14.20
N ARG A 118 -16.03 -12.01 14.67
CA ARG A 118 -15.94 -10.55 14.59
C ARG A 118 -16.00 -10.07 13.14
N ILE A 119 -15.18 -10.64 12.25
CA ILE A 119 -15.16 -10.28 10.83
C ILE A 119 -16.50 -10.59 10.16
N THR A 120 -17.10 -11.75 10.46
CA THR A 120 -18.42 -12.13 9.93
C THR A 120 -19.49 -11.13 10.37
N ASN A 121 -19.45 -10.67 11.62
CA ASN A 121 -20.38 -9.66 12.14
C ASN A 121 -20.17 -8.29 11.48
N LEU A 122 -18.92 -7.89 11.23
CA LEU A 122 -18.59 -6.64 10.53
C LEU A 122 -19.10 -6.66 9.08
N LEU A 123 -18.83 -7.74 8.34
CA LEU A 123 -19.25 -7.90 6.95
C LEU A 123 -20.76 -8.14 6.82
N GLY A 124 -21.38 -8.75 7.83
CA GLY A 124 -22.80 -9.07 7.86
C GLY A 124 -23.24 -9.87 6.62
N ASN A 125 -24.27 -9.38 5.93
CA ASN A 125 -24.81 -10.02 4.72
C ASN A 125 -24.22 -9.45 3.42
N ARG A 126 -23.11 -8.71 3.48
CA ARG A 126 -22.51 -8.12 2.27
C ARG A 126 -22.08 -9.24 1.32
N LYS A 127 -22.57 -9.15 0.07
CA LYS A 127 -22.30 -10.09 -1.03
C LYS A 127 -21.35 -9.52 -2.09
N LYS A 128 -20.97 -8.25 -1.96
CA LYS A 128 -20.04 -7.60 -2.88
C LYS A 128 -18.61 -8.05 -2.59
N PRO A 129 -17.73 -8.09 -3.60
CA PRO A 129 -16.30 -8.19 -3.33
C PRO A 129 -15.90 -6.99 -2.48
N ILE A 130 -15.31 -7.26 -1.32
CA ILE A 130 -14.75 -6.25 -0.41
C ILE A 130 -13.27 -6.54 -0.33
N LYS A 131 -12.47 -5.50 -0.49
CA LYS A 131 -11.03 -5.55 -0.25
C LYS A 131 -10.80 -5.34 1.24
N ILE A 132 -10.03 -6.22 1.87
CA ILE A 132 -9.71 -6.13 3.29
C ILE A 132 -8.25 -5.71 3.38
N VAL A 133 -7.99 -4.59 4.03
CA VAL A 133 -6.64 -4.05 4.21
C VAL A 133 -6.32 -4.05 5.70
N LEU A 134 -5.25 -4.75 6.05
CA LEU A 134 -4.72 -4.82 7.41
C LEU A 134 -3.61 -3.77 7.54
N GLU A 135 -3.56 -3.02 8.63
CA GLU A 135 -2.45 -2.10 8.87
C GLU A 135 -1.10 -2.85 9.03
N ASP A 136 -1.14 -4.00 9.70
CA ASP A 136 0.02 -4.82 9.98
C ASP A 136 0.56 -5.52 8.71
N TYR A 137 1.86 -5.76 8.69
CA TYR A 137 2.56 -6.49 7.64
C TYR A 137 2.41 -8.02 7.81
N GLU A 138 2.19 -8.51 9.03
CA GLU A 138 1.89 -9.91 9.28
C GLU A 138 0.39 -10.14 9.42
N VAL A 139 -0.21 -10.80 8.42
CA VAL A 139 -1.63 -11.17 8.45
C VAL A 139 -2.01 -11.96 9.71
N ASN A 140 -1.09 -12.80 10.20
CA ASN A 140 -1.31 -13.60 11.40
C ASN A 140 -1.31 -12.79 12.69
N ASP A 141 -0.77 -11.57 12.68
CA ASP A 141 -0.74 -10.69 13.85
C ASP A 141 -2.02 -9.90 14.02
N THR A 142 -2.68 -9.55 12.91
CA THR A 142 -4.02 -8.94 12.97
C THR A 142 -5.15 -9.97 13.05
N LEU A 143 -5.04 -11.14 12.39
CA LEU A 143 -6.15 -12.07 12.20
C LEU A 143 -5.93 -13.42 12.88
N GLU A 144 -7.01 -14.00 13.43
CA GLU A 144 -6.99 -15.40 13.83
C GLU A 144 -6.93 -16.32 12.59
N LYS A 145 -6.26 -17.48 12.74
CA LYS A 145 -6.10 -18.46 11.65
C LYS A 145 -7.43 -18.88 11.00
N ASP A 146 -8.47 -19.09 11.79
CA ASP A 146 -9.79 -19.49 11.27
C ASP A 146 -10.48 -18.37 10.49
N ALA A 147 -10.16 -17.11 10.79
CA ALA A 147 -10.60 -15.94 10.05
C ALA A 147 -9.88 -15.85 8.70
N ILE A 148 -8.57 -16.05 8.67
CA ILE A 148 -7.75 -16.08 7.45
C ILE A 148 -8.24 -17.17 6.50
N ASP A 149 -8.39 -18.40 7.00
CA ASP A 149 -8.86 -19.54 6.22
C ASP A 149 -10.26 -19.25 5.63
N TRP A 150 -11.16 -18.68 6.44
CA TRP A 150 -12.50 -18.31 5.99
C TRP A 150 -12.52 -17.22 4.92
N LEU A 151 -11.68 -16.17 5.06
CA LEU A 151 -11.57 -15.09 4.08
C LEU A 151 -11.07 -15.62 2.72
N ARG A 152 -10.04 -16.48 2.75
CA ARG A 152 -9.48 -17.13 1.56
C ARG A 152 -10.47 -18.08 0.88
N GLU A 153 -11.18 -18.91 1.64
CA GLU A 153 -12.24 -19.78 1.12
C GLU A 153 -13.35 -18.99 0.39
N ARG A 154 -13.67 -17.80 0.91
CA ARG A 154 -14.66 -16.89 0.34
C ARG A 154 -14.11 -16.02 -0.78
N LYS A 155 -12.82 -16.10 -1.07
CA LYS A 155 -12.11 -15.31 -2.09
C LYS A 155 -12.27 -13.80 -1.87
N PHE A 156 -12.24 -13.36 -0.61
CA PHE A 156 -12.02 -11.94 -0.33
C PHE A 156 -10.60 -11.56 -0.76
N ASP A 157 -10.45 -10.36 -1.27
CA ASP A 157 -9.15 -9.77 -1.54
C ASP A 157 -8.59 -9.27 -0.20
N LEU A 158 -7.58 -9.96 0.33
CA LEU A 158 -6.98 -9.68 1.64
C LEU A 158 -5.55 -9.21 1.40
N LYS A 159 -5.25 -8.00 1.85
CA LYS A 159 -3.95 -7.35 1.71
C LYS A 159 -3.49 -6.73 3.02
N THR A 160 -2.19 -6.59 3.17
CA THR A 160 -1.57 -5.69 4.16
C THR A 160 -1.54 -4.27 3.60
N PHE A 161 -1.23 -3.29 4.46
CA PHE A 161 -1.11 -1.92 4.03
C PHE A 161 0.14 -1.73 3.17
N ASP A 162 1.23 -2.47 3.46
CA ASP A 162 2.43 -2.47 2.62
C ASP A 162 2.13 -3.02 1.21
N GLU A 163 1.31 -4.07 1.07
CA GLU A 163 0.85 -4.56 -0.24
C GLU A 163 0.04 -3.50 -1.00
N PHE A 164 -0.83 -2.76 -0.31
CA PHE A 164 -1.55 -1.63 -0.92
C PHE A 164 -0.59 -0.50 -1.34
N MET A 165 0.42 -0.20 -0.52
CA MET A 165 1.39 0.84 -0.82
C MET A 165 2.30 0.46 -2.00
N VAL A 166 2.60 -0.81 -2.21
CA VAL A 166 3.26 -1.29 -3.43
C VAL A 166 2.43 -0.97 -4.67
N GLU A 167 1.11 -1.22 -4.63
CA GLU A 167 0.21 -0.87 -5.74
C GLU A 167 0.21 0.64 -6.01
N TYR A 168 0.13 1.45 -4.96
CA TYR A 168 0.22 2.91 -5.08
C TYR A 168 1.55 3.36 -5.69
N MET A 169 2.69 2.89 -5.17
CA MET A 169 4.02 3.30 -5.65
C MET A 169 4.24 2.95 -7.11
N LEU A 170 3.74 1.80 -7.58
CA LEU A 170 3.88 1.42 -8.99
C LEU A 170 3.15 2.37 -9.94
N GLU A 171 1.95 2.84 -9.56
CA GLU A 171 1.21 3.81 -10.35
C GLU A 171 1.84 5.21 -10.26
N ASP A 172 2.24 5.64 -9.07
CA ASP A 172 2.95 6.92 -8.83
C ASP A 172 4.25 6.99 -9.64
N TRP A 173 4.99 5.89 -9.74
CA TRP A 173 6.23 5.83 -10.51
C TRP A 173 6.02 5.89 -12.03
N ASP A 174 4.86 5.48 -12.52
CA ASP A 174 4.50 5.67 -13.93
C ASP A 174 4.20 7.15 -14.20
N GLU A 175 3.55 7.86 -13.28
CA GLU A 175 3.35 9.31 -13.35
C GLU A 175 4.67 10.11 -13.23
N ASN A 176 5.60 9.64 -12.41
CA ASN A 176 6.94 10.23 -12.29
C ASN A 176 7.71 10.16 -13.61
N ASP A 177 7.53 9.10 -14.41
CA ASP A 177 8.13 8.97 -15.74
C ASP A 177 7.52 9.93 -16.77
N GLU A 178 6.20 10.18 -16.67
CA GLU A 178 5.53 11.21 -17.46
C GLU A 178 6.02 12.62 -17.07
N THR A 179 6.24 12.85 -15.77
CA THR A 179 6.82 14.09 -15.25
C THR A 179 8.25 14.27 -15.75
N ALA A 180 9.10 13.25 -15.68
CA ALA A 180 10.47 13.29 -16.23
C ALA A 180 10.51 13.58 -17.73
N SER A 181 9.47 13.19 -18.46
CA SER A 181 9.33 13.45 -19.89
C SER A 181 8.84 14.88 -20.18
N SER A 182 8.01 15.45 -19.31
CA SER A 182 7.39 16.78 -19.49
C SER A 182 8.19 17.92 -18.88
N ASP A 183 8.87 17.70 -17.75
CA ASP A 183 9.76 18.65 -17.08
C ASP A 183 11.11 18.00 -16.70
N PRO A 184 11.99 17.79 -17.70
CA PRO A 184 13.27 17.12 -17.49
C PRO A 184 14.27 17.92 -16.65
N GLU A 185 14.16 19.26 -16.59
CA GLU A 185 15.09 20.07 -15.79
C GLU A 185 14.76 19.95 -14.30
N TRP A 186 13.47 19.96 -13.95
CA TRP A 186 13.04 19.72 -12.57
C TRP A 186 13.47 18.33 -12.06
N VAL A 187 13.26 17.27 -12.85
CA VAL A 187 13.72 15.92 -12.46
C VAL A 187 15.24 15.84 -12.35
N LYS A 188 15.97 16.56 -13.21
CA LYS A 188 17.43 16.66 -13.09
C LYS A 188 17.85 17.34 -11.79
N GLU A 189 17.19 18.43 -11.37
CA GLU A 189 17.46 19.08 -10.08
C GLU A 189 17.25 18.13 -8.90
N ILE A 190 16.20 17.31 -8.92
CA ILE A 190 15.95 16.28 -7.89
C ILE A 190 17.11 15.28 -7.86
N ILE A 191 17.44 14.68 -9.01
CA ILE A 191 18.49 13.67 -9.10
C ILE A 191 19.84 14.25 -8.67
N GLU A 192 20.15 15.49 -9.08
CA GLU A 192 21.39 16.17 -8.68
C GLU A 192 21.43 16.42 -7.17
N SER A 193 20.31 16.80 -6.54
CA SER A 193 20.26 17.06 -5.10
C SER A 193 20.48 15.83 -4.22
N ILE A 194 20.23 14.63 -4.75
CA ILE A 194 20.32 13.36 -4.01
C ILE A 194 21.65 12.65 -4.26
N PHE A 195 22.16 12.67 -5.49
CA PHE A 195 23.28 11.82 -5.92
C PHE A 195 24.60 12.57 -6.16
N TYR A 196 24.63 13.90 -6.05
CA TYR A 196 25.81 14.74 -6.36
C TYR A 196 26.11 15.77 -5.26
#